data_AF-A0A1C3Y3T5-F1
#
_entry.id   AF-A0A1C3Y3T5-F1
#
_cell.length_a   1.000
_cell.length_b   1.000
_cell.length_c   1.000
_cell.angle_alpha   90.00
_cell.angle_beta   90.00
_cell.angle_gamma   90.00
#
_symmetry.space_group_name_H-M   'P 1'
#
loop_
_entity.id
_entity.type
_entity.pdbx_description
1 polymer ?
#
loop_
_entity_poly.entity_id
_entity_poly.type
_entity_poly.pdbx_seq_one_letter_code
_entity_poly.pdbx_strand_id
1 'polypeptide(L)'
;MVDSLPPANADLCPYCSLDQNPDLDHFLPKAPFPEFSLHGPNLIPICTPCNRKKLNAYKDANGDRIFLNPAFEPSIDASILEATIAYPAQKAFVSYKINDHGLLPPGERAIAHRHFRRLGLAGRYQRRAHGFLASLKLGLAGKSLAVKQQTLQRKVDVAHEGRPLNDWEAALAQAIQTDFQAMLSWLDGPL
;
A
#
# COMPACT_ATOMS: atom_id res chain seq x y z
N MET A 1 -2.45 -28.62 -13.87
CA MET A 1 -1.14 -27.95 -14.02
C MET A 1 -1.33 -26.43 -14.26
N VAL A 2 -2.15 -25.76 -13.43
CA VAL A 2 -2.28 -24.29 -13.44
C VAL A 2 -1.73 -23.68 -12.13
N ASP A 3 -1.31 -24.54 -11.19
CA ASP A 3 -0.76 -24.17 -9.87
C ASP A 3 0.78 -24.09 -9.85
N SER A 4 1.41 -23.56 -10.89
CA SER A 4 2.86 -23.31 -10.91
C SER A 4 3.23 -21.83 -10.94
N LEU A 5 2.25 -20.93 -10.86
CA LEU A 5 2.51 -19.50 -10.80
C LEU A 5 2.76 -19.10 -9.35
N PRO A 6 3.85 -18.36 -9.06
CA PRO A 6 4.06 -17.83 -7.72
C PRO A 6 2.89 -16.90 -7.35
N PRO A 7 2.59 -16.75 -6.04
CA PRO A 7 1.63 -15.76 -5.58
C PRO A 7 1.93 -14.40 -6.24
N ALA A 8 0.90 -13.71 -6.73
CA ALA A 8 1.05 -12.45 -7.46
C ALA A 8 1.82 -11.36 -6.66
N ASN A 9 1.96 -11.56 -5.35
CA ASN A 9 2.60 -10.67 -4.41
C ASN A 9 3.94 -11.18 -3.83
N ALA A 10 4.43 -12.35 -4.24
CA ALA A 10 5.63 -12.97 -3.65
C ALA A 10 6.88 -12.07 -3.71
N ASP A 11 6.97 -11.24 -4.75
CA ASP A 11 8.12 -10.36 -4.99
C ASP A 11 7.89 -8.92 -4.51
N LEU A 12 6.71 -8.59 -3.98
CA LEU A 12 6.40 -7.24 -3.54
C LEU A 12 7.21 -6.84 -2.32
N CYS A 13 7.57 -5.56 -2.26
CA CYS A 13 8.35 -5.04 -1.15
C CYS A 13 7.58 -5.06 0.15
N PRO A 14 8.06 -5.77 1.19
CA PRO A 14 7.33 -5.89 2.45
C PRO A 14 7.19 -4.54 3.18
N TYR A 15 7.99 -3.54 2.83
CA TYR A 15 7.91 -2.20 3.39
C TYR A 15 6.87 -1.30 2.72
N CYS A 16 6.38 -1.64 1.52
CA CYS A 16 5.45 -0.76 0.83
C CYS A 16 4.35 -1.47 0.04
N SER A 17 4.45 -2.77 -0.17
CA SER A 17 3.54 -3.57 -0.98
C SER A 17 3.28 -2.96 -2.36
N LEU A 18 4.29 -2.26 -2.93
CA LEU A 18 4.19 -1.55 -4.22
C LEU A 18 5.14 -2.09 -5.27
N ASP A 19 6.42 -1.88 -5.04
CA ASP A 19 7.47 -2.17 -6.00
C ASP A 19 8.10 -3.51 -5.64
N GLN A 20 8.65 -4.20 -6.63
CA GLN A 20 9.33 -5.48 -6.41
C GLN A 20 10.65 -5.30 -5.66
N ASN A 21 11.18 -6.39 -5.10
CA ASN A 21 12.41 -6.43 -4.30
C ASN A 21 13.66 -6.83 -5.11
N PRO A 22 14.43 -5.90 -5.71
CA PRO A 22 15.73 -6.19 -6.29
C PRO A 22 16.85 -6.41 -5.26
N ASP A 23 16.72 -5.88 -4.03
CA ASP A 23 17.81 -5.85 -3.05
C ASP A 23 17.45 -6.60 -1.74
N LEU A 24 18.48 -6.92 -0.96
CA LEU A 24 18.38 -7.39 0.43
C LEU A 24 19.10 -6.38 1.34
N ASP A 25 18.43 -5.89 2.38
CA ASP A 25 18.98 -4.88 3.30
C ASP A 25 18.83 -5.28 4.78
N HIS A 26 19.70 -4.76 5.63
CA HIS A 26 19.69 -5.05 7.06
C HIS A 26 18.65 -4.21 7.80
N PHE A 27 17.70 -4.82 8.53
CA PHE A 27 16.73 -4.10 9.37
C PHE A 27 17.44 -3.22 10.42
N LEU A 28 18.32 -3.83 11.21
CA LEU A 28 19.29 -3.17 12.08
C LEU A 28 20.62 -3.00 11.32
N PRO A 29 21.19 -1.78 11.24
CA PRO A 29 22.38 -1.54 10.44
C PRO A 29 23.58 -2.37 10.91
N LYS A 30 24.31 -2.95 9.95
CA LYS A 30 25.46 -3.83 10.19
C LYS A 30 26.57 -3.20 11.03
N ALA A 31 26.85 -1.91 10.86
CA ALA A 31 27.96 -1.25 11.56
C ALA A 31 27.77 -1.21 13.10
N PRO A 32 26.63 -0.73 13.64
CA PRO A 32 26.36 -0.80 15.07
C PRO A 32 25.91 -2.18 15.57
N PHE A 33 25.49 -3.09 14.68
CA PHE A 33 24.96 -4.41 15.05
C PHE A 33 25.53 -5.56 14.19
N PRO A 34 26.86 -5.75 14.17
CA PRO A 34 27.50 -6.75 13.32
C PRO A 34 27.03 -8.18 13.64
N GLU A 35 26.68 -8.47 14.89
CA GLU A 35 26.17 -9.76 15.36
C GLU A 35 24.86 -10.18 14.68
N PHE A 36 24.06 -9.23 14.18
CA PHE A 36 22.82 -9.52 13.46
C PHE A 36 22.99 -9.55 11.93
N SER A 37 24.21 -9.41 11.40
CA SER A 37 24.44 -9.31 9.94
C SER A 37 23.96 -10.51 9.14
N LEU A 38 23.96 -11.69 9.75
CA LEU A 38 23.55 -12.96 9.13
C LEU A 38 22.25 -13.51 9.75
N HIS A 39 21.59 -12.73 10.62
CA HIS A 39 20.34 -13.15 11.23
C HIS A 39 19.21 -12.98 10.21
N GLY A 40 18.52 -14.07 9.86
CA GLY A 40 17.48 -14.08 8.81
C GLY A 40 16.42 -12.97 8.97
N PRO A 41 15.77 -12.82 10.14
CA PRO A 41 14.84 -11.72 10.42
C PRO A 41 15.44 -10.31 10.37
N ASN A 42 16.77 -10.18 10.29
CA ASN A 42 17.47 -8.92 10.08
C ASN A 42 17.75 -8.66 8.58
N LEU A 43 17.52 -9.62 7.68
CA LEU A 43 17.74 -9.49 6.25
C LEU A 43 16.39 -9.35 5.53
N ILE A 44 16.06 -8.14 5.11
CA ILE A 44 14.74 -7.80 4.54
C ILE A 44 14.89 -7.57 3.03
N PRO A 45 14.15 -8.31 2.18
CA PRO A 45 13.99 -7.94 0.79
C PRO A 45 13.41 -6.52 0.69
N ILE A 46 14.02 -5.64 -0.09
CA ILE A 46 13.61 -4.24 -0.13
C ILE A 46 13.69 -3.68 -1.55
N CYS A 47 12.72 -2.83 -1.90
CA CYS A 47 12.76 -2.10 -3.16
C CYS A 47 13.72 -0.92 -3.12
N THR A 48 14.34 -0.60 -4.26
CA THR A 48 15.28 0.53 -4.37
C THR A 48 14.72 1.85 -3.81
N PRO A 49 13.45 2.25 -4.05
CA PRO A 49 12.89 3.45 -3.42
C PRO A 49 12.81 3.40 -1.90
N CYS A 50 12.44 2.25 -1.32
CA CYS A 50 12.40 2.07 0.13
C CYS A 50 13.82 2.04 0.71
N ASN A 51 14.73 1.33 0.07
CA ASN A 51 16.13 1.21 0.47
C ASN A 51 16.81 2.58 0.55
N ARG A 52 16.64 3.42 -0.49
CA ARG A 52 17.15 4.80 -0.51
C ARG A 52 16.55 5.71 0.56
N LYS A 53 15.32 5.43 1.01
CA LYS A 53 14.67 6.19 2.10
C LYS A 53 15.07 5.67 3.48
N LYS A 54 15.31 4.36 3.61
CA LYS A 54 15.76 3.73 4.83
C LYS A 54 17.21 4.07 5.12
N LEU A 55 18.12 3.78 4.18
CA LEU A 55 19.57 3.85 4.40
C LEU A 55 19.93 3.11 5.72
N ASN A 56 20.78 3.73 6.54
CA ASN A 56 21.13 3.24 7.87
C ASN A 56 20.16 3.71 8.97
N ALA A 57 19.00 4.28 8.63
CA ALA A 57 18.05 4.70 9.65
C ALA A 57 17.35 3.48 10.26
N TYR A 58 17.23 3.49 11.59
CA TYR A 58 16.46 2.51 12.37
C TYR A 58 15.73 3.17 13.54
N LYS A 59 16.25 4.31 14.02
CA LYS A 59 15.62 5.21 14.99
C LYS A 59 15.50 6.64 14.43
N ASP A 60 14.50 7.39 14.88
CA ASP A 60 14.39 8.82 14.59
C ASP A 60 15.20 9.67 15.59
N ALA A 61 15.08 11.00 15.48
CA ALA A 61 15.84 11.94 16.30
C ALA A 61 15.53 11.84 17.80
N ASN A 62 14.37 11.28 18.18
CA ASN A 62 13.97 11.06 19.57
C ASN A 62 14.44 9.69 20.09
N GLY A 63 15.07 8.87 19.25
CA GLY A 63 15.49 7.51 19.58
C GLY A 63 14.41 6.45 19.37
N ASP A 64 13.27 6.81 18.78
CA ASP A 64 12.15 5.90 18.55
C ASP A 64 12.34 5.07 17.28
N ARG A 65 11.97 3.78 17.32
CA ARG A 65 12.04 2.88 16.16
C ARG A 65 11.17 3.39 15.00
N ILE A 66 11.74 3.47 13.80
CA ILE A 66 11.03 4.02 12.63
C ILE A 66 10.19 2.96 11.90
N PHE A 67 10.73 1.78 11.67
CA PHE A 67 10.15 0.79 10.75
C PHE A 67 9.51 -0.38 11.49
N LEU A 68 8.38 -0.86 10.99
CA LEU A 68 7.87 -2.19 11.28
C LEU A 68 8.86 -3.23 10.74
N ASN A 69 9.11 -4.29 11.50
CA ASN A 69 9.85 -5.45 11.01
C ASN A 69 8.90 -6.42 10.29
N PRO A 70 9.03 -6.62 8.97
CA PRO A 70 8.10 -7.48 8.23
C PRO A 70 8.06 -8.95 8.67
N ALA A 71 9.07 -9.43 9.41
CA ALA A 71 9.05 -10.78 9.94
C ALA A 71 8.09 -10.95 11.12
N PHE A 72 7.73 -9.86 11.81
CA PHE A 72 7.00 -9.91 13.08
C PHE A 72 5.84 -8.90 13.17
N GLU A 73 5.81 -7.91 12.29
CA GLU A 73 4.87 -6.80 12.34
C GLU A 73 4.22 -6.56 10.96
N PRO A 74 2.92 -6.20 10.92
CA PRO A 74 2.06 -5.96 12.07
C PRO A 74 1.69 -7.22 12.87
N SER A 75 1.43 -7.07 14.17
CA SER A 75 1.09 -8.17 15.09
C SER A 75 -0.36 -8.68 14.95
N ILE A 76 -1.13 -8.08 14.04
CA ILE A 76 -2.53 -8.42 13.75
C ILE A 76 -2.67 -8.94 12.32
N ASP A 77 -3.64 -9.83 12.13
CA ASP A 77 -4.04 -10.33 10.79
C ASP A 77 -5.18 -9.48 10.22
N ALA A 78 -4.95 -8.17 10.13
CA ALA A 78 -5.89 -7.21 9.57
C ALA A 78 -5.16 -6.07 8.86
N SER A 79 -5.82 -5.47 7.87
CA SER A 79 -5.30 -4.28 7.21
C SER A 79 -5.26 -3.10 8.17
N ILE A 80 -4.20 -2.30 8.08
CA ILE A 80 -4.04 -1.04 8.80
C ILE A 80 -3.97 0.15 7.83
N LEU A 81 -4.24 -0.07 6.54
CA LEU A 81 -4.20 0.93 5.49
C LEU A 81 -5.62 1.30 5.07
N GLU A 82 -5.94 2.59 5.14
CA GLU A 82 -7.22 3.11 4.66
C GLU A 82 -6.99 4.11 3.52
N ALA A 83 -7.81 3.99 2.47
CA ALA A 83 -7.94 4.99 1.42
C ALA A 83 -9.26 5.77 1.56
N THR A 84 -9.27 7.02 1.14
CA THR A 84 -10.48 7.84 1.04
C THR A 84 -10.48 8.58 -0.29
N ILE A 85 -11.68 8.83 -0.85
CA ILE A 85 -11.83 9.52 -2.13
C ILE A 85 -12.60 10.82 -1.91
N ALA A 86 -12.10 11.91 -2.46
CA ALA A 86 -12.81 13.18 -2.55
C ALA A 86 -12.98 13.57 -4.01
N TYR A 87 -13.98 14.39 -4.31
CA TYR A 87 -14.28 14.84 -5.69
C TYR A 87 -14.24 16.37 -5.86
N PRO A 88 -13.17 17.07 -5.41
CA PRO A 88 -13.09 18.52 -5.55
C PRO A 88 -13.14 18.94 -7.01
N ALA A 89 -14.04 19.87 -7.34
CA ALA A 89 -14.23 20.36 -8.72
C ALA A 89 -14.37 19.23 -9.76
N GLN A 90 -15.10 18.15 -9.41
CA GLN A 90 -15.33 16.97 -10.25
C GLN A 90 -14.05 16.18 -10.60
N LYS A 91 -12.98 16.30 -9.81
CA LYS A 91 -11.76 15.50 -9.96
C LYS A 91 -11.66 14.50 -8.81
N ALA A 92 -11.51 13.21 -9.11
CA ALA A 92 -11.26 12.21 -8.10
C ALA A 92 -9.86 12.41 -7.48
N PHE A 93 -9.83 12.59 -6.17
CA PHE A 93 -8.61 12.73 -5.38
C PHE A 93 -8.60 11.67 -4.28
N VAL A 94 -7.68 10.72 -4.40
CA VAL A 94 -7.45 9.67 -3.40
C VAL A 94 -6.40 10.10 -2.38
N SER A 95 -6.65 9.84 -1.10
CA SER A 95 -5.64 9.93 -0.03
C SER A 95 -5.54 8.62 0.75
N TYR A 96 -4.37 8.37 1.34
CA TYR A 96 -4.09 7.18 2.13
C TYR A 96 -3.55 7.54 3.51
N LYS A 97 -3.96 6.78 4.53
CA LYS A 97 -3.44 6.90 5.90
C LYS A 97 -3.38 5.54 6.58
N ILE A 98 -2.68 5.49 7.70
CA ILE A 98 -2.79 4.36 8.64
C ILE A 98 -4.08 4.53 9.43
N ASN A 99 -4.93 3.50 9.41
CA ASN A 99 -6.08 3.34 10.29
C ASN A 99 -6.15 1.88 10.72
N ASP A 100 -5.72 1.60 11.94
CA ASP A 100 -5.75 0.26 12.54
C ASP A 100 -7.07 -0.04 13.26
N HIS A 101 -8.03 0.89 13.25
CA HIS A 101 -9.29 0.78 14.00
C HIS A 101 -9.11 0.46 15.50
N GLY A 102 -7.97 0.83 16.08
CA GLY A 102 -7.63 0.55 17.48
C GLY A 102 -7.14 -0.88 17.75
N LEU A 103 -6.88 -1.68 16.71
CA LEU A 103 -6.42 -3.06 16.84
C LEU A 103 -4.92 -3.17 17.16
N LEU A 104 -4.12 -2.17 16.78
CA LEU A 104 -2.68 -2.21 17.07
C LEU A 104 -2.37 -1.73 18.50
N PRO A 105 -1.40 -2.37 19.18
CA PRO A 105 -0.82 -1.83 20.40
C PRO A 105 -0.31 -0.39 20.18
N PRO A 106 -0.42 0.54 21.15
CA PRO A 106 -0.04 1.94 20.96
C PRO A 106 1.40 2.14 20.47
N GLY A 107 2.35 1.34 20.97
CA GLY A 107 3.75 1.39 20.55
C GLY A 107 3.94 1.01 19.08
N GLU A 108 3.28 -0.07 18.64
CA GLU A 108 3.35 -0.55 17.26
C GLU A 108 2.63 0.38 16.29
N ARG A 109 1.46 0.91 16.67
CA ARG A 109 0.76 1.95 15.89
C ARG A 109 1.64 3.16 15.64
N ALA A 110 2.37 3.63 16.65
CA ALA A 110 3.32 4.74 16.49
C ALA A 110 4.44 4.40 15.48
N ILE A 111 4.92 3.15 15.49
CA ILE A 111 5.91 2.67 14.52
C ILE A 111 5.30 2.63 13.11
N ALA A 112 4.08 2.13 12.94
CA ALA A 112 3.37 2.10 11.66
C ALA A 112 3.26 3.51 11.05
N HIS A 113 2.89 4.52 11.85
CA HIS A 113 2.87 5.91 11.39
C HIS A 113 4.26 6.45 11.00
N ARG A 114 5.31 6.16 11.79
CA ARG A 114 6.69 6.58 11.45
C ARG A 114 7.19 5.89 10.17
N HIS A 115 6.91 4.60 10.01
CA HIS A 115 7.23 3.82 8.83
C HIS A 115 6.55 4.42 7.59
N PHE A 116 5.24 4.61 7.66
CA PHE A 116 4.42 5.18 6.58
C PHE A 116 4.91 6.57 6.16
N ARG A 117 5.24 7.42 7.14
CA ARG A 117 5.78 8.76 6.92
C ARG A 117 7.19 8.72 6.32
N ARG A 118 8.11 7.95 6.91
CA ARG A 118 9.53 7.89 6.47
C ARG A 118 9.64 7.41 5.02
N LEU A 119 8.83 6.43 4.66
CA LEU A 119 8.82 5.87 3.30
C LEU A 119 7.98 6.70 2.31
N GLY A 120 7.26 7.72 2.79
CA GLY A 120 6.42 8.59 1.97
C GLY A 120 5.30 7.82 1.28
N LEU A 121 4.71 6.84 1.97
CA LEU A 121 3.79 5.88 1.36
C LEU A 121 2.49 6.53 0.88
N ALA A 122 1.92 7.48 1.62
CA ALA A 122 0.71 8.21 1.22
C ALA A 122 0.79 8.73 -0.23
N GLY A 123 1.85 9.48 -0.54
CA GLY A 123 2.03 10.06 -1.86
C GLY A 123 2.38 9.03 -2.94
N ARG A 124 3.03 7.92 -2.57
CA ARG A 124 3.35 6.83 -3.51
C ARG A 124 2.09 6.06 -3.90
N TYR A 125 1.26 5.69 -2.91
CA TYR A 125 -0.05 5.06 -3.11
C TYR A 125 -0.98 5.95 -3.90
N GLN A 126 -1.07 7.24 -3.53
CA GLN A 126 -1.87 8.22 -4.25
C GLN A 126 -1.52 8.28 -5.75
N ARG A 127 -0.23 8.32 -6.10
CA ARG A 127 0.19 8.34 -7.51
C ARG A 127 -0.26 7.08 -8.28
N ARG A 128 -0.16 5.90 -7.66
CA ARG A 128 -0.63 4.64 -8.26
C ARG A 128 -2.15 4.67 -8.44
N ALA A 129 -2.89 5.10 -7.43
CA ALA A 129 -4.34 5.23 -7.47
C ALA A 129 -4.81 6.23 -8.54
N HIS A 130 -4.21 7.42 -8.61
CA HIS A 130 -4.57 8.42 -9.62
C HIS A 130 -4.30 7.91 -11.04
N GLY A 131 -3.17 7.25 -11.28
CA GLY A 131 -2.87 6.64 -12.58
C GLY A 131 -3.86 5.52 -12.96
N PHE A 132 -4.23 4.68 -12.00
CA PHE A 132 -5.25 3.65 -12.18
C PHE A 132 -6.62 4.26 -12.54
N LEU A 133 -7.11 5.22 -11.74
CA LEU A 133 -8.40 5.87 -11.96
C LEU A 133 -8.44 6.63 -13.29
N ALA A 134 -7.36 7.33 -13.66
CA ALA A 134 -7.26 8.00 -14.95
C ALA A 134 -7.36 7.00 -16.11
N SER A 135 -6.63 5.88 -16.03
CA SER A 135 -6.68 4.81 -17.04
C SER A 135 -8.07 4.18 -17.12
N LEU A 136 -8.71 3.95 -15.98
CA LEU A 136 -10.07 3.41 -15.90
C LEU A 136 -11.09 4.36 -16.54
N LYS A 137 -11.04 5.66 -16.21
CA LYS A 137 -11.94 6.67 -16.78
C LYS A 137 -11.78 6.79 -18.29
N LEU A 138 -10.54 6.83 -18.78
CA LEU A 138 -10.25 6.86 -20.22
C LEU A 138 -10.76 5.59 -20.93
N GLY A 139 -10.51 4.40 -20.36
CA GLY A 139 -10.95 3.13 -20.93
C GLY A 139 -12.47 2.94 -20.96
N LEU A 140 -13.19 3.66 -20.10
CA LEU A 140 -14.66 3.63 -20.00
C LEU A 140 -15.35 4.82 -20.68
N ALA A 141 -14.60 5.75 -21.26
CA ALA A 141 -15.17 6.89 -21.97
C ALA A 141 -16.10 6.43 -23.12
N GLY A 142 -17.29 7.03 -23.22
CA GLY A 142 -18.30 6.69 -24.23
C GLY A 142 -18.99 5.32 -24.06
N LYS A 143 -18.65 4.54 -23.02
CA LYS A 143 -19.37 3.30 -22.69
C LYS A 143 -20.69 3.61 -21.98
N SER A 144 -21.65 2.70 -22.06
CA SER A 144 -22.93 2.83 -21.35
C SER A 144 -22.73 2.76 -19.84
N LEU A 145 -23.65 3.37 -19.08
CA LEU A 145 -23.63 3.35 -17.61
C LEU A 145 -23.59 1.92 -17.05
N ALA A 146 -24.31 0.99 -17.67
CA ALA A 146 -24.31 -0.42 -17.28
C ALA A 146 -22.92 -1.06 -17.39
N VAL A 147 -22.18 -0.78 -18.47
CA VAL A 147 -20.81 -1.29 -18.66
C VAL A 147 -19.85 -0.67 -17.63
N LYS A 148 -20.00 0.62 -17.33
CA LYS A 148 -19.20 1.31 -16.29
C LYS A 148 -19.42 0.68 -14.93
N GLN A 149 -20.68 0.51 -14.54
CA GLN A 149 -21.07 -0.11 -13.27
C GLN A 149 -20.54 -1.54 -13.15
N GLN A 150 -20.75 -2.38 -14.16
CA GLN A 150 -20.28 -3.77 -14.14
C GLN A 150 -18.75 -3.84 -14.06
N THR A 151 -18.05 -2.98 -14.81
CA THR A 151 -16.58 -2.95 -14.79
C THR A 151 -16.04 -2.50 -13.45
N LEU A 152 -16.64 -1.45 -12.85
CA LEU A 152 -16.26 -0.94 -11.54
C LEU A 152 -16.49 -1.98 -10.45
N GLN A 153 -17.67 -2.63 -10.44
CA GLN A 153 -17.98 -3.68 -9.47
C GLN A 153 -16.98 -4.84 -9.57
N ARG A 154 -16.73 -5.34 -10.77
CA ARG A 154 -15.75 -6.41 -10.98
C ARG A 154 -14.35 -6.02 -10.51
N LYS A 155 -13.96 -4.75 -10.67
CA LYS A 155 -12.66 -4.26 -10.18
C LYS A 155 -12.60 -4.25 -8.66
N VAL A 156 -13.69 -3.91 -7.98
CA VAL A 156 -13.77 -3.97 -6.51
C VAL A 156 -13.72 -5.41 -6.03
N ASP A 157 -14.51 -6.31 -6.62
CA ASP A 157 -14.67 -7.69 -6.17
C ASP A 157 -13.33 -8.45 -6.18
N VAL A 158 -12.50 -8.24 -7.21
CA VAL A 158 -11.21 -8.94 -7.36
C VAL A 158 -10.04 -8.24 -6.67
N ALA A 159 -10.24 -7.06 -6.08
CA ALA A 159 -9.14 -6.27 -5.54
C ALA A 159 -8.49 -6.90 -4.29
N HIS A 160 -9.21 -7.77 -3.58
CA HIS A 160 -8.70 -8.44 -2.38
C HIS A 160 -8.03 -9.79 -2.67
N GLU A 161 -8.26 -10.38 -3.84
CA GLU A 161 -7.81 -11.74 -4.14
C GLU A 161 -6.30 -11.82 -4.31
N GLY A 162 -5.64 -12.62 -3.47
CA GLY A 162 -4.20 -12.91 -3.57
C GLY A 162 -3.28 -11.71 -3.25
N ARG A 163 -3.76 -10.70 -2.51
CA ARG A 163 -3.01 -9.48 -2.20
C ARG A 163 -2.52 -9.41 -0.75
N PRO A 164 -1.42 -8.68 -0.47
CA PRO A 164 -1.03 -8.37 0.90
C PRO A 164 -2.14 -7.61 1.64
N LEU A 165 -2.22 -7.78 2.97
CA LEU A 165 -3.21 -7.08 3.81
C LEU A 165 -3.18 -5.55 3.65
N ASN A 166 -1.98 -4.98 3.51
CA ASN A 166 -1.77 -3.53 3.36
C ASN A 166 -1.52 -3.13 1.90
N ASP A 167 -2.27 -3.73 0.97
CA ASP A 167 -2.22 -3.40 -0.45
C ASP A 167 -3.00 -2.12 -0.78
N TRP A 168 -2.40 -1.26 -1.62
CA TRP A 168 -2.96 0.04 -1.97
C TRP A 168 -4.21 -0.05 -2.86
N GLU A 169 -4.29 -1.08 -3.72
CA GLU A 169 -5.40 -1.29 -4.64
C GLU A 169 -6.58 -1.90 -3.88
N ALA A 170 -6.31 -2.82 -2.95
CA ALA A 170 -7.30 -3.33 -2.01
C ALA A 170 -7.93 -2.20 -1.16
N ALA A 171 -7.11 -1.32 -0.57
CA ALA A 171 -7.61 -0.16 0.17
C ALA A 171 -8.37 0.82 -0.73
N LEU A 172 -7.93 1.04 -1.97
CA LEU A 172 -8.66 1.84 -2.95
C LEU A 172 -10.03 1.25 -3.29
N ALA A 173 -10.10 -0.07 -3.48
CA ALA A 173 -11.33 -0.76 -3.82
C ALA A 173 -12.37 -0.64 -2.70
N GLN A 174 -11.95 -0.74 -1.44
CA GLN A 174 -12.83 -0.46 -0.29
C GLN A 174 -13.37 0.97 -0.34
N ALA A 175 -12.52 1.96 -0.60
CA ALA A 175 -12.95 3.35 -0.73
C ALA A 175 -13.90 3.56 -1.93
N ILE A 176 -13.64 2.91 -3.06
CA ILE A 176 -14.55 2.89 -4.22
C ILE A 176 -15.89 2.26 -3.85
N GLN A 177 -15.91 1.17 -3.09
CA GLN A 177 -17.14 0.51 -2.67
C GLN A 177 -17.98 1.41 -1.76
N THR A 178 -17.34 2.15 -0.86
CA THR A 178 -18.00 3.14 0.00
C THR A 178 -18.57 4.31 -0.83
N ASP A 179 -17.80 4.82 -1.79
CA ASP A 179 -18.18 5.96 -2.64
C ASP A 179 -18.72 5.53 -4.02
N PHE A 180 -19.33 4.34 -4.13
CA PHE A 180 -19.55 3.69 -5.43
C PHE A 180 -20.36 4.55 -6.41
N GLN A 181 -21.43 5.19 -5.93
CA GLN A 181 -22.27 6.06 -6.76
C GLN A 181 -21.56 7.36 -7.15
N ALA A 182 -20.76 7.93 -6.25
CA ALA A 182 -19.97 9.13 -6.55
C ALA A 182 -18.85 8.83 -7.56
N MET A 183 -18.19 7.66 -7.44
CA MET A 183 -17.20 7.19 -8.39
C MET A 183 -17.84 6.95 -9.77
N LEU A 184 -19.01 6.32 -9.81
CA LEU A 184 -19.74 6.09 -11.06
C LEU A 184 -20.15 7.41 -11.72
N SER A 185 -20.63 8.38 -10.94
CA SER A 185 -20.93 9.74 -11.44
C SER A 185 -19.67 10.43 -11.99
N TRP A 186 -18.52 10.30 -11.32
CA TRP A 186 -17.26 10.85 -11.80
C TRP A 186 -16.77 10.18 -13.10
N LEU A 187 -16.96 8.87 -13.24
CA LEU A 187 -16.69 8.12 -14.47
C LEU A 187 -17.65 8.48 -15.62
N ASP A 188 -18.85 8.97 -15.30
CA ASP A 188 -19.82 9.45 -16.28
C ASP A 188 -19.64 10.91 -16.69
N GLY A 189 -19.00 11.70 -15.82
CA GLY A 189 -18.64 13.07 -16.13
C GLY A 189 -17.65 13.20 -17.29
N PRO A 190 -17.48 14.44 -17.81
CA PRO A 190 -16.55 14.73 -18.90
C PRO A 190 -15.12 14.34 -18.53
N LEU A 191 -14.30 14.10 -19.57
CA LEU A 191 -12.86 13.86 -19.44
C LEU A 191 -12.11 15.10 -18.94
#